data_AF-A0A8T4Z8T8-F1
#
_entry.id   AF-A0A8T4Z8T8-F1
#
_cell.length_a   1.000
_cell.length_b   1.000
_cell.length_c   1.000
_cell.angle_alpha   90.00
_cell.angle_beta   90.00
_cell.angle_gamma   90.00
#
_symmetry.space_group_name_H-M   'P 1'
#
loop_
_entity.id
_entity.type
_entity.pdbx_description
1 polymer ?
#
loop_
_entity_poly.entity_id
_entity_poly.type
_entity_poly.pdbx_seq_one_letter_code
_entity_poly.pdbx_strand_id
1 'polypeptide(L)'
;CPIMVSDAKIFEPLNEQVVKYPARDLEKFKSRLIQVLTDRDLLDALKRTVRKCIEENSASKIAERYLTLFLALKKARPDKPSTYPIPNCKDADGRFAPRR
;
A
#
# COMPACT_ATOMS: atom_id res chain seq x y z
N CYS A 1 -3.74 -15.20 4.64
CA CYS A 1 -4.14 -15.54 6.01
C CYS A 1 -5.24 -14.56 6.44
N PRO A 2 -6.35 -15.00 7.04
CA PRO A 2 -7.38 -14.08 7.53
C PRO A 2 -6.83 -13.21 8.66
N ILE A 3 -7.18 -11.92 8.66
CA ILE A 3 -6.79 -10.99 9.72
C ILE A 3 -8.05 -10.61 10.49
N MET A 4 -8.03 -10.82 11.81
CA MET A 4 -9.06 -10.35 12.71
C MET A 4 -8.62 -9.05 13.36
N VAL A 5 -9.50 -8.06 13.35
CA VAL A 5 -9.22 -6.73 13.90
C VAL A 5 -10.39 -6.22 14.71
N SER A 6 -10.13 -5.35 15.68
CA SER A 6 -11.20 -4.62 16.33
C SER A 6 -11.91 -3.71 15.34
N ASP A 7 -13.11 -3.26 15.69
CA ASP A 7 -13.93 -2.29 14.95
C ASP A 7 -13.37 -0.86 14.91
N ALA A 8 -12.04 -0.71 15.04
CA ALA A 8 -11.37 0.57 14.96
C ALA A 8 -11.51 1.19 13.55
N LYS A 9 -11.68 2.51 13.51
CA LYS A 9 -11.88 3.29 12.28
C LYS A 9 -10.74 3.14 11.26
N ILE A 10 -9.51 2.90 11.74
CA ILE A 10 -8.34 2.70 10.87
C ILE A 10 -8.51 1.53 9.90
N PHE A 11 -9.40 0.57 10.20
CA PHE A 11 -9.69 -0.57 9.34
C PHE A 11 -10.97 -0.39 8.51
N GLU A 12 -11.64 0.76 8.54
CA GLU A 12 -12.80 1.03 7.66
C GLU A 12 -12.47 0.83 6.17
N PRO A 13 -11.32 1.29 5.64
CA PRO A 13 -10.96 1.04 4.24
C PRO A 13 -10.77 -0.44 3.90
N LEU A 14 -10.62 -1.29 4.92
CA LEU A 14 -10.33 -2.72 4.79
C LEU A 14 -11.53 -3.61 5.19
N ASN A 15 -12.73 -3.04 5.29
CA ASN A 15 -13.94 -3.73 5.78
C ASN A 15 -14.23 -5.08 5.09
N GLU A 16 -13.88 -5.21 3.82
CA GLU A 16 -14.15 -6.42 3.04
C GLU A 16 -12.99 -7.44 3.10
N GLN A 17 -11.82 -7.00 3.58
CA GLN A 17 -10.57 -7.78 3.59
C GLN A 17 -10.22 -8.30 5.00
N VAL A 18 -10.89 -7.78 6.04
CA VAL A 18 -10.63 -8.16 7.45
C VAL A 18 -11.92 -8.58 8.14
N VAL A 19 -11.78 -9.42 9.17
CA VAL A 19 -12.92 -9.83 10.00
C VAL A 19 -12.95 -8.98 11.25
N LYS A 20 -14.00 -8.14 11.35
CA LYS A 20 -14.15 -7.21 12.47
C LYS A 20 -14.89 -7.82 13.65
N TYR A 21 -14.45 -7.48 14.85
CA TYR A 21 -15.15 -7.76 16.10
C TYR A 21 -15.20 -6.48 16.96
N PRO A 22 -16.22 -6.30 17.82
CA PRO A 22 -16.27 -5.16 18.72
C PRO A 22 -15.14 -5.25 19.75
N ALA A 23 -14.40 -4.16 19.96
CA ALA A 23 -13.23 -4.17 20.84
C ALA A 23 -13.51 -4.65 22.28
N ARG A 24 -14.73 -4.47 22.77
CA ARG A 24 -15.16 -4.83 24.14
C ARG A 24 -15.94 -6.16 24.22
N ASP A 25 -16.01 -6.93 23.14
CA ASP A 25 -16.81 -8.15 23.06
C ASP A 25 -15.94 -9.37 22.70
N LEU A 26 -15.45 -10.04 23.74
CA LEU A 26 -14.58 -11.22 23.61
C LEU A 26 -15.34 -12.44 23.06
N GLU A 27 -16.61 -12.60 23.39
CA GLU A 27 -17.41 -13.72 22.90
C GLU A 27 -17.68 -13.60 21.41
N LYS A 28 -17.88 -12.36 20.93
CA LYS A 28 -17.99 -12.09 19.50
C LYS A 28 -16.67 -12.28 18.76
N PHE A 29 -15.54 -11.98 19.38
CA PHE A 29 -14.23 -12.36 18.83
C PHE A 29 -14.10 -13.88 18.65
N LYS A 30 -14.36 -14.66 19.71
CA LYS A 30 -14.27 -16.13 19.68
C LYS A 30 -15.19 -16.75 18.62
N SER A 31 -16.46 -16.34 18.60
CA SER A 31 -17.43 -16.85 17.62
C SER A 31 -17.03 -16.53 16.18
N ARG A 32 -16.53 -15.31 15.91
CA ARG A 32 -16.00 -14.96 14.59
C ARG A 32 -14.75 -15.75 14.23
N LEU A 33 -13.86 -16.03 15.18
CA LEU A 33 -12.67 -16.84 14.94
C LEU A 33 -13.04 -18.27 14.56
N ILE A 34 -13.97 -18.87 15.31
CA ILE A 34 -14.50 -20.21 15.01
C ILE A 34 -15.16 -20.21 13.63
N GLN A 35 -15.97 -19.20 13.32
CA GLN A 35 -16.62 -19.07 12.01
C GLN A 35 -15.58 -19.06 10.88
N VAL A 36 -14.53 -18.25 10.97
CA VAL A 36 -13.48 -18.15 9.93
C VAL A 36 -12.72 -19.46 9.74
N LEU A 37 -12.52 -20.24 10.80
CA LEU A 37 -11.80 -21.51 10.74
C LEU A 37 -12.68 -22.66 10.25
N THR A 38 -13.99 -22.59 10.48
CA THR A 38 -14.93 -23.68 10.17
C THR A 38 -15.56 -23.50 8.80
N ASP A 39 -15.87 -22.26 8.43
CA ASP A 39 -16.53 -21.89 7.18
C ASP A 39 -15.50 -21.69 6.07
N ARG A 40 -15.33 -22.75 5.25
CA ARG A 40 -14.41 -22.78 4.11
C ARG A 40 -14.78 -21.76 3.04
N ASP A 41 -16.08 -21.54 2.80
CA ASP A 41 -16.56 -20.64 1.76
C ASP A 41 -16.30 -19.19 2.14
N LEU A 42 -16.56 -18.83 3.40
CA LEU A 42 -16.22 -17.52 3.95
C LEU A 42 -14.71 -17.26 3.86
N LEU A 43 -13.90 -18.26 4.22
CA LEU A 43 -12.44 -18.14 4.17
C LEU A 43 -11.94 -17.92 2.73
N ASP A 44 -12.49 -18.64 1.76
CA ASP A 44 -12.07 -18.51 0.36
C ASP A 44 -12.58 -17.22 -0.27
N ALA A 45 -13.78 -16.77 0.07
CA ALA A 45 -14.27 -15.43 -0.30
C ALA A 45 -13.32 -14.34 0.22
N LEU A 46 -12.95 -14.39 1.50
CA LEU A 46 -12.03 -13.43 2.10
C LEU A 46 -10.66 -13.42 1.41
N LYS A 47 -10.10 -14.60 1.09
CA LYS A 47 -8.83 -14.71 0.35
C LYS A 47 -8.92 -14.06 -1.04
N ARG A 48 -10.04 -14.23 -1.75
CA ARG A 48 -10.24 -13.62 -3.07
C ARG A 48 -10.26 -12.10 -2.97
N THR A 49 -10.99 -11.55 -2.01
CA THR A 49 -11.08 -10.10 -1.79
C THR A 49 -9.72 -9.51 -1.41
N VAL A 50 -8.98 -10.18 -0.52
CA VAL A 50 -7.62 -9.77 -0.14
C VAL A 50 -6.68 -9.79 -1.34
N ARG A 51 -6.71 -10.86 -2.15
CA ARG A 51 -5.87 -10.97 -3.36
C ARG A 51 -6.15 -9.83 -4.32
N LYS A 52 -7.42 -9.54 -4.61
CA LYS A 52 -7.82 -8.44 -5.47
C LYS A 52 -7.32 -7.08 -4.94
N CYS A 53 -7.48 -6.85 -3.63
CA CYS A 53 -7.00 -5.62 -2.98
C CYS A 53 -5.48 -5.46 -3.13
N ILE A 54 -4.70 -6.52 -2.91
CA ILE A 54 -3.23 -6.50 -3.07
C ILE A 54 -2.84 -6.24 -4.53
N GLU A 55 -3.50 -6.90 -5.48
CA GLU A 55 -3.23 -6.70 -6.90
C GLU A 55 -3.52 -5.27 -7.35
N GLU A 56 -4.56 -4.63 -6.83
CA GLU A 56 -4.94 -3.25 -7.14
C GLU A 56 -4.06 -2.20 -6.45
N ASN A 57 -3.52 -2.51 -5.27
CA ASN A 57 -2.73 -1.59 -4.44
C ASN A 57 -1.26 -2.01 -4.34
N SER A 58 -0.77 -2.77 -5.32
CA SER A 58 0.64 -3.17 -5.38
C SER A 58 1.56 -1.94 -5.52
N ALA A 59 2.79 -2.06 -5.00
CA ALA A 59 3.79 -1.00 -5.09
C ALA A 59 3.99 -0.52 -6.53
N SER A 60 4.00 -1.44 -7.49
CA SER A 60 4.13 -1.13 -8.91
C SER A 60 2.99 -0.25 -9.43
N LYS A 61 1.72 -0.58 -9.12
CA LYS A 61 0.56 0.23 -9.52
C LYS A 61 0.55 1.59 -8.85
N ILE A 62 0.94 1.66 -7.58
CA ILE A 62 1.05 2.92 -6.86
C ILE A 62 2.12 3.80 -7.50
N ALA A 63 3.31 3.25 -7.78
CA ALA A 63 4.39 3.97 -8.45
C ALA A 63 3.97 4.48 -9.84
N GLU A 64 3.26 3.67 -10.62
CA GLU A 64 2.73 4.06 -11.93
C GLU A 64 1.75 5.25 -11.85
N ARG A 65 0.84 5.24 -10.85
CA ARG A 65 -0.06 6.38 -10.59
C ARG A 65 0.69 7.65 -10.24
N TYR A 66 1.71 7.55 -9.39
CA TYR A 66 2.56 8.70 -9.04
C TYR A 66 3.32 9.22 -10.26
N LEU A 67 3.96 8.34 -11.05
CA LEU A 67 4.65 8.72 -12.28
C LEU A 67 3.73 9.44 -13.26
N THR A 68 2.52 8.92 -13.44
CA THR A 68 1.50 9.54 -14.30
C THR A 68 1.14 10.94 -13.82
N LEU A 69 0.96 11.12 -12.51
CA LEU A 69 0.66 12.41 -11.90
C LEU A 69 1.83 13.39 -12.07
N PHE A 70 3.08 12.95 -11.86
CA PHE A 70 4.27 13.77 -12.10
C PHE A 70 4.40 14.22 -13.55
N LEU A 71 4.18 13.30 -14.51
CA LEU A 71 4.24 13.61 -15.94
C LEU A 71 3.12 14.59 -16.34
N ALA A 72 1.92 14.42 -15.80
CA ALA A 72 0.80 15.35 -16.03
C ALA A 72 1.12 16.76 -15.50
N LEU A 73 1.70 16.85 -14.30
CA LEU A 73 2.12 18.13 -13.71
C LEU A 73 3.23 18.79 -14.54
N LYS A 74 4.23 18.03 -14.99
CA LYS A 74 5.31 18.53 -15.85
C LYS A 74 4.78 19.05 -17.20
N LYS A 75 3.79 18.38 -17.78
CA LYS A 75 3.15 18.84 -19.03
C LYS A 75 2.35 20.13 -18.81
N ALA A 76 1.68 20.25 -17.66
CA ALA A 76 0.87 21.43 -17.30
C ALA A 76 1.73 22.65 -16.90
N ARG A 77 2.96 22.42 -16.42
CA ARG A 77 3.96 23.46 -16.13
C ARG A 77 5.28 23.06 -16.79
N PRO A 78 5.49 23.39 -18.08
CA PRO A 78 6.78 23.17 -18.71
C PRO A 78 7.84 23.93 -17.90
N ASP A 79 8.80 23.20 -17.35
CA ASP A 79 9.90 23.76 -16.58
C ASP A 79 10.58 24.86 -17.41
N LYS A 80 10.70 26.07 -16.82
CA LYS A 80 11.80 26.96 -17.20
C LYS A 80 13.09 26.23 -16.82
N PRO A 81 14.15 26.28 -17.64
CA PRO A 81 15.37 25.51 -17.41
C PRO A 81 15.86 25.72 -15.97
N SER A 82 15.96 24.62 -15.23
CA SER A 82 16.52 24.60 -13.88
C SER A 82 17.93 25.19 -13.92
N THR A 83 18.10 26.34 -13.28
CA THR A 83 19.40 27.01 -13.09
C THR A 83 20.14 26.49 -11.85
N TYR A 84 19.63 25.44 -11.19
CA TYR A 84 20.30 24.89 -10.02
C TYR A 84 21.53 24.09 -10.47
N PRO A 85 22.75 24.49 -10.06
CA PRO A 85 23.94 23.72 -10.35
C PRO A 85 23.80 22.35 -9.70
N ILE A 86 23.98 21.30 -10.50
CA ILE A 86 24.08 19.92 -10.01
C ILE A 86 25.23 19.92 -9.00
N PRO A 87 24.99 19.58 -7.71
CA PRO A 87 26.07 19.43 -6.75
C PRO A 87 27.05 18.42 -7.30
N ASN A 88 28.25 18.89 -7.59
CA ASN A 88 29.32 18.07 -8.09
C ASN A 88 29.72 17.14 -6.93
N CYS A 89 29.31 15.87 -6.99
CA CYS A 89 29.80 14.84 -6.09
C CYS A 89 31.27 14.56 -6.46
N LYS A 90 32.14 15.50 -6.15
CA LYS A 90 33.57 15.29 -6.11
C LYS A 90 33.88 14.75 -4.72
N ASP A 91 34.57 13.62 -4.67
CA ASP A 91 35.24 13.18 -3.45
C ASP A 91 36.26 14.24 -3.02
N ALA A 92 36.73 14.18 -1.77
CA ALA A 92 37.68 15.13 -1.19
C ALA A 92 38.96 15.35 -2.04
N ASP A 93 39.26 14.44 -2.98
CA ASP A 93 40.40 14.46 -3.89
C ASP A 93 40.09 14.95 -5.32
N GLY A 94 38.87 15.46 -5.58
CA GLY A 94 38.56 16.19 -6.81
C GLY A 94 38.47 15.37 -8.11
N ARG A 95 38.44 14.03 -8.05
CA ARG A 95 38.36 13.14 -9.22
C ARG A 95 36.92 12.68 -9.48
N PHE A 96 36.50 12.70 -10.75
CA PHE A 96 35.22 12.16 -11.19
C PHE A 96 35.27 10.63 -11.16
N ALA A 97 34.31 9.99 -10.46
CA ALA A 97 34.15 8.54 -10.53
C ALA A 97 33.80 8.10 -11.96
N PRO A 98 34.48 7.11 -12.54
CA PRO A 98 34.17 6.62 -13.87
C PRO A 98 32.79 5.94 -13.86
N ARG A 99 31.91 6.37 -14.78
CA ARG A 99 30.65 5.66 -15.06
C ARG A 99 30.99 4.28 -15.64
N ARG A 100 30.62 3.21 -14.93
CA ARG A 100 30.51 1.86 -15.50
C ARG A 100 29.06 1.59 -15.87
#